data_AF-F9UA57-F1
#
_entry.id   AF-F9UA57-F1
#
_cell.length_a   1.000
_cell.length_b   1.000
_cell.length_c   1.000
_cell.angle_alpha   90.00
_cell.angle_beta   90.00
_cell.angle_gamma   90.00
#
_symmetry.space_group_name_H-M   'P 1'
#
loop_
_entity.id
_entity.type
_entity.pdbx_description
1 polymer ?
#
loop_
_entity_poly.entity_id
_entity_poly.type
_entity_poly.pdbx_seq_one_letter_code
_entity_poly.pdbx_strand_id
1 'polypeptide(L)'
;MPSAKSNATQASPEPGKIFLVGLGPGDIDQMTARARAAIAAADVAIGYRTYLRLIAHLLEGKEVIERGMAEEIDRCNEAVALARRGRVVALVSSGDVGVFGMAGPLYEALLAQGWTPDSGIVVEVVPGITAASACASLVGAPLTHDFCAISLSDMLTPWTVIAARLEAAARADFVTVFYNPKSSRRPDQIREARTIFLRHRRPNTPVAIVHAAYRPHQSVDLTTLADMLDRDIGMNSAVILGNRSSRVQAGIMLTPRGYGHKYDIADGQPRPGESPRVSLSTGLDGWRSALTALATEKGVQQAVAALGANPTQVLETLREGGGTSPMVVREPSAEALLDEALGWPGATLHLSSSAASGATLAALDLAGAAKGDQAGHLTLAGAGWTLGLPWTSVAAAYRVLDRQRVCAWLQGPDGDTLLRIEGVL
;
A
#
# COMPACT_ATOMS: atom_id res chain seq x y z
N MET A 1 -35.79 60.32 34.35
CA MET A 1 -35.67 59.01 33.66
C MET A 1 -34.54 59.10 32.64
N PRO A 2 -33.43 58.37 32.78
CA PRO A 2 -32.43 58.27 31.72
C PRO A 2 -32.79 57.10 30.77
N SER A 3 -32.73 57.35 29.47
CA SER A 3 -33.00 56.34 28.43
C SER A 3 -31.88 55.31 28.37
N ALA A 4 -32.22 54.02 28.53
CA ALA A 4 -31.32 52.91 28.27
C ALA A 4 -31.03 52.82 26.75
N LYS A 5 -29.78 53.03 26.35
CA LYS A 5 -29.30 52.65 25.02
C LYS A 5 -29.23 51.13 24.96
N SER A 6 -29.93 50.53 24.00
CA SER A 6 -29.80 49.10 23.72
C SER A 6 -28.40 48.82 23.17
N ASN A 7 -27.64 48.00 23.89
CA ASN A 7 -26.47 47.35 23.33
C ASN A 7 -26.95 46.28 22.36
N ALA A 8 -26.96 46.60 21.06
CA ALA A 8 -27.05 45.58 20.03
C ALA A 8 -25.82 44.69 20.15
N THR A 9 -26.04 43.45 20.58
CA THR A 9 -25.04 42.38 20.56
C THR A 9 -24.65 42.17 19.10
N GLN A 10 -23.44 42.61 18.71
CA GLN A 10 -22.90 42.27 17.40
C GLN A 10 -22.80 40.74 17.33
N ALA A 11 -23.63 40.14 16.49
CA ALA A 11 -23.51 38.71 16.18
C ALA A 11 -22.09 38.48 15.65
N SER A 12 -21.37 37.52 16.23
CA SER A 12 -20.11 37.03 15.68
C SER A 12 -20.34 36.70 14.20
N PRO A 13 -19.46 37.13 13.27
CA PRO A 13 -19.64 36.82 11.86
C PRO A 13 -19.79 35.30 11.69
N GLU A 14 -20.75 34.88 10.86
CA GLU A 14 -20.90 33.47 10.48
C GLU A 14 -19.54 32.96 10.00
N PRO A 15 -19.05 31.83 10.54
CA PRO A 15 -17.75 31.32 10.21
C PRO A 15 -17.66 30.98 8.71
N GLY A 16 -16.52 31.29 8.11
CA GLY A 16 -16.31 31.17 6.67
C GLY A 16 -16.13 29.73 6.20
N LYS A 17 -15.74 29.58 4.94
CA LYS A 17 -15.62 28.28 4.29
C LYS A 17 -14.28 28.13 3.59
N ILE A 18 -13.68 26.95 3.64
CA ILE A 18 -12.49 26.59 2.87
C ILE A 18 -12.84 25.46 1.90
N PHE A 19 -12.74 25.74 0.61
CA PHE A 19 -12.70 24.73 -0.43
C PHE A 19 -11.25 24.29 -0.65
N LEU A 20 -10.95 23.02 -0.40
CA LEU A 20 -9.72 22.36 -0.82
C LEU A 20 -9.92 21.87 -2.25
N VAL A 21 -9.38 22.57 -3.24
CA VAL A 21 -9.74 22.35 -4.65
C VAL A 21 -8.63 21.64 -5.42
N GLY A 22 -8.90 20.42 -5.88
CA GLY A 22 -8.10 19.74 -6.89
C GLY A 22 -8.40 20.27 -8.29
N LEU A 23 -7.41 20.87 -8.96
CA LEU A 23 -7.57 21.47 -10.28
C LEU A 23 -7.55 20.46 -11.43
N GLY A 24 -7.14 19.22 -11.17
CA GLY A 24 -6.80 18.27 -12.24
C GLY A 24 -5.40 18.53 -12.83
N PRO A 25 -5.06 17.90 -13.97
CA PRO A 25 -3.71 17.96 -14.52
C PRO A 25 -3.31 19.34 -15.02
N GLY A 26 -4.23 20.25 -15.32
CA GLY A 26 -3.93 21.66 -15.63
C GLY A 26 -4.75 22.24 -16.77
N ASP A 27 -5.33 21.39 -17.62
CA ASP A 27 -6.34 21.78 -18.61
C ASP A 27 -7.70 21.98 -17.94
N ILE A 28 -8.41 23.02 -18.37
CA ILE A 28 -9.75 23.36 -17.89
C ILE A 28 -10.78 22.27 -18.22
N ASP A 29 -10.59 21.55 -19.34
CA ASP A 29 -11.47 20.46 -19.77
C ASP A 29 -11.32 19.22 -18.88
N GLN A 30 -10.17 19.08 -18.21
CA GLN A 30 -9.90 18.04 -17.23
C GLN A 30 -10.29 18.45 -15.81
N MET A 31 -10.74 19.70 -15.61
CA MET A 31 -11.22 20.17 -14.32
C MET A 31 -12.66 19.71 -14.08
N THR A 32 -12.97 19.30 -12.85
CA THR A 32 -14.33 18.91 -12.49
C THR A 32 -15.27 20.13 -12.48
N ALA A 33 -16.55 19.92 -12.78
CA ALA A 33 -17.55 20.98 -12.67
C ALA A 33 -17.64 21.52 -11.23
N ARG A 34 -17.43 20.66 -10.21
CA ARG A 34 -17.43 21.07 -8.80
C ARG A 34 -16.25 21.99 -8.47
N ALA A 35 -15.06 21.72 -9.00
CA ALA A 35 -13.89 22.58 -8.80
C ALA A 35 -14.11 23.98 -9.37
N ARG A 36 -14.66 24.07 -10.60
CA ARG A 36 -15.05 25.38 -11.19
C ARG A 36 -16.07 26.12 -10.35
N ALA A 37 -17.11 25.43 -9.87
CA ALA A 37 -18.13 26.04 -9.01
C ALA A 37 -17.56 26.52 -7.66
N ALA A 38 -16.65 25.75 -7.06
CA ALA A 38 -15.99 26.11 -5.80
C ALA A 38 -15.09 27.35 -5.96
N ILE A 39 -14.31 27.42 -7.04
CA ILE A 39 -13.49 28.60 -7.36
C ILE A 39 -14.40 29.81 -7.60
N ALA A 40 -15.48 29.65 -8.38
CA ALA A 40 -16.43 30.72 -8.65
C ALA A 40 -17.09 31.27 -7.37
N ALA A 41 -17.40 30.42 -6.41
CA ALA A 41 -18.01 30.80 -5.13
C ALA A 41 -17.03 31.44 -4.13
N ALA A 42 -15.71 31.34 -4.35
CA ALA A 42 -14.71 31.86 -3.42
C ALA A 42 -14.49 33.37 -3.57
N ASP A 43 -14.27 34.04 -2.43
CA ASP A 43 -13.83 35.43 -2.35
C ASP A 43 -12.31 35.55 -2.55
N VAL A 44 -11.57 34.53 -2.10
CA VAL A 44 -10.10 34.47 -2.13
C VAL A 44 -9.64 33.15 -2.74
N ALA A 45 -8.69 33.20 -3.66
CA ALA A 45 -7.95 32.03 -4.12
C ALA A 45 -6.52 32.05 -3.57
N ILE A 46 -6.10 30.95 -2.95
CA ILE A 46 -4.76 30.78 -2.38
C ILE A 46 -4.12 29.56 -3.04
N GLY A 47 -2.87 29.69 -3.47
CA GLY A 47 -2.18 28.57 -4.09
C GLY A 47 -0.73 28.87 -4.46
N TYR A 48 -0.09 27.84 -5.01
CA TYR A 48 1.22 27.99 -5.63
C TYR A 48 1.08 28.78 -6.94
N ARG A 49 2.00 29.72 -7.19
CA ARG A 49 2.00 30.61 -8.36
C ARG A 49 1.72 29.90 -9.68
N THR A 50 2.35 28.75 -9.94
CA THR A 50 2.14 28.00 -11.19
C THR A 50 0.71 27.49 -11.33
N TYR A 51 0.07 27.09 -10.23
CA TYR A 51 -1.30 26.58 -10.26
C TYR A 51 -2.32 27.69 -10.45
N LEU A 52 -2.12 28.84 -9.78
CA LEU A 52 -2.98 30.01 -9.94
C LEU A 52 -2.93 30.55 -11.37
N ARG A 53 -1.74 30.53 -12.02
CA ARG A 53 -1.59 30.91 -13.43
C ARG A 53 -2.40 30.03 -14.39
N LEU A 54 -2.54 28.73 -14.13
CA LEU A 54 -3.34 27.82 -14.98
C LEU A 54 -4.82 28.20 -14.97
N ILE A 55 -5.30 28.80 -13.88
CA ILE A 55 -6.70 29.14 -13.67
C ILE A 55 -6.95 30.65 -13.64
N ALA A 56 -6.01 31.47 -14.10
CA ALA A 56 -6.10 32.93 -13.97
C ALA A 56 -7.42 33.50 -14.53
N HIS A 57 -7.93 32.92 -15.62
CA HIS A 57 -9.22 33.27 -16.23
C HIS A 57 -10.44 32.99 -15.34
N LEU A 58 -10.32 32.13 -14.32
CA LEU A 58 -11.37 31.84 -13.33
C LEU A 58 -11.26 32.72 -12.08
N LEU A 59 -10.17 33.50 -11.95
CA LEU A 59 -9.86 34.28 -10.75
C LEU A 59 -10.23 35.77 -10.89
N GLU A 60 -10.84 36.17 -12.01
CA GLU A 60 -11.26 37.55 -12.24
C GLU A 60 -12.22 38.04 -11.15
N GLY A 61 -11.95 39.23 -10.61
CA GLY A 61 -12.74 39.82 -9.51
C GLY A 61 -12.52 39.20 -8.13
N LYS A 62 -11.54 38.29 -7.96
CA LYS A 62 -11.21 37.65 -6.68
C LYS A 62 -9.89 38.18 -6.12
N GLU A 63 -9.75 38.10 -4.80
CA GLU A 63 -8.45 38.28 -4.16
C GLU A 63 -7.57 37.05 -4.43
N VAL A 64 -6.34 37.25 -4.88
CA VAL A 64 -5.40 36.16 -5.21
C VAL A 64 -4.17 36.27 -4.32
N ILE A 65 -3.94 35.23 -3.51
CA ILE A 65 -2.77 35.14 -2.63
C ILE A 65 -1.82 34.08 -3.19
N GLU A 66 -0.74 34.56 -3.80
CA GLU A 66 0.35 33.71 -4.30
C GLU A 66 1.38 33.47 -3.19
N ARG A 67 1.67 32.20 -2.91
CA ARG A 67 2.80 31.78 -2.06
C ARG A 67 3.76 30.88 -2.84
N GLY A 68 5.03 30.91 -2.47
CA GLY A 68 6.12 30.17 -3.07
C GLY A 68 6.10 28.66 -2.75
N MET A 69 7.12 27.97 -3.23
CA MET A 69 7.34 26.55 -2.93
C MET A 69 8.05 26.44 -1.57
N ALA A 70 7.69 25.45 -0.74
CA ALA A 70 8.10 25.31 0.67
C ALA A 70 7.39 26.24 1.68
N GLU A 71 6.29 26.89 1.26
CA GLU A 71 5.42 27.74 2.09
C GLU A 71 4.02 27.10 2.25
N GLU A 72 3.94 25.76 2.31
CA GLU A 72 2.68 25.02 2.45
C GLU A 72 1.92 25.43 3.71
N ILE A 73 2.61 25.49 4.85
CA ILE A 73 2.00 25.84 6.14
C ILE A 73 1.51 27.30 6.15
N ASP A 74 2.23 28.22 5.53
CA ASP A 74 1.81 29.62 5.44
C ASP A 74 0.53 29.77 4.60
N ARG A 75 0.40 29.02 3.49
CA ARG A 75 -0.86 28.96 2.73
C ARG A 75 -2.03 28.47 3.59
N CYS A 76 -1.81 27.42 4.38
CA CYS A 76 -2.84 26.87 5.26
C CYS A 76 -3.23 27.88 6.34
N ASN A 77 -2.27 28.48 7.03
CA ASN A 77 -2.52 29.46 8.08
C ASN A 77 -3.28 30.69 7.56
N GLU A 78 -2.93 31.18 6.36
CA GLU A 78 -3.65 32.27 5.70
C GLU A 78 -5.10 31.87 5.39
N ALA A 79 -5.32 30.68 4.83
CA ALA A 79 -6.65 30.16 4.54
C ALA A 79 -7.52 30.06 5.81
N VAL A 80 -6.97 29.53 6.90
CA VAL A 80 -7.66 29.46 8.20
C VAL A 80 -7.97 30.86 8.74
N ALA A 81 -7.01 31.78 8.68
CA ALA A 81 -7.20 33.14 9.18
C ALA A 81 -8.31 33.90 8.43
N LEU A 82 -8.38 33.74 7.10
CA LEU A 82 -9.43 34.35 6.27
C LEU A 82 -10.80 33.71 6.50
N ALA A 83 -10.86 32.38 6.61
CA ALA A 83 -12.11 31.68 6.91
C ALA A 83 -12.65 32.04 8.30
N ARG A 84 -11.79 32.25 9.31
CA ARG A 84 -12.22 32.77 10.62
C ARG A 84 -12.84 34.17 10.56
N ARG A 85 -12.51 34.95 9.53
CA ARG A 85 -13.09 36.27 9.26
C ARG A 85 -14.37 36.19 8.41
N GLY A 86 -14.92 34.99 8.20
CA GLY A 86 -16.14 34.77 7.42
C GLY A 86 -15.93 34.66 5.91
N ARG A 87 -14.69 34.70 5.41
CA ARG A 87 -14.40 34.62 3.96
C ARG A 87 -14.58 33.21 3.42
N VAL A 88 -14.96 33.12 2.14
CA VAL A 88 -14.95 31.87 1.38
C VAL A 88 -13.62 31.76 0.63
N VAL A 89 -12.82 30.75 0.97
CA VAL A 89 -11.44 30.57 0.47
C VAL A 89 -11.38 29.34 -0.43
N ALA A 90 -10.81 29.47 -1.63
CA ALA A 90 -10.38 28.35 -2.46
C ALA A 90 -8.88 28.13 -2.29
N LEU A 91 -8.49 27.09 -1.55
CA LEU A 91 -7.10 26.64 -1.45
C LEU A 91 -6.84 25.59 -2.53
N VAL A 92 -6.13 25.97 -3.58
CA VAL A 92 -6.00 25.17 -4.80
C VAL A 92 -4.74 24.30 -4.82
N SER A 93 -4.84 23.10 -5.42
CA SER A 93 -3.74 22.18 -5.68
C SER A 93 -3.84 21.62 -7.10
N SER A 94 -2.70 21.40 -7.78
CA SER A 94 -2.71 20.62 -9.02
C SER A 94 -3.09 19.16 -8.75
N GLY A 95 -3.70 18.51 -9.74
CA GLY A 95 -4.14 17.13 -9.61
C GLY A 95 -5.31 17.01 -8.64
N ASP A 96 -5.23 16.02 -7.75
CA ASP A 96 -6.14 15.88 -6.63
C ASP A 96 -5.53 16.52 -5.37
N VAL A 97 -6.35 17.23 -4.59
CA VAL A 97 -5.87 17.95 -3.39
C VAL A 97 -5.45 17.01 -2.25
N GLY A 98 -5.93 15.76 -2.25
CA GLY A 98 -5.57 14.71 -1.31
C GLY A 98 -4.36 13.86 -1.73
N VAL A 99 -3.88 13.99 -2.97
CA VAL A 99 -2.72 13.21 -3.47
C VAL A 99 -1.48 14.09 -3.50
N PHE A 100 -0.67 14.02 -2.44
CA PHE A 100 0.54 14.86 -2.25
C PHE A 100 0.25 16.38 -2.40
N GLY A 101 -0.98 16.80 -2.08
CA GLY A 101 -1.48 18.17 -2.19
C GLY A 101 -1.74 18.84 -0.83
N MET A 102 -2.55 19.89 -0.83
CA MET A 102 -2.76 20.77 0.34
C MET A 102 -3.77 20.26 1.38
N ALA A 103 -4.50 19.15 1.13
CA ALA A 103 -5.51 18.67 2.08
C ALA A 103 -4.90 18.28 3.44
N GLY A 104 -3.83 17.47 3.44
CA GLY A 104 -3.13 17.05 4.65
C GLY A 104 -2.62 18.25 5.47
N PRO A 105 -1.77 19.12 4.89
CA PRO A 105 -1.27 20.32 5.58
C PRO A 105 -2.39 21.22 6.14
N LEU A 106 -3.51 21.39 5.42
CA LEU A 106 -4.62 22.19 5.93
C LEU A 106 -5.29 21.54 7.14
N TYR A 107 -5.59 20.24 7.08
CA TYR A 107 -6.19 19.52 8.20
C TYR A 107 -5.27 19.52 9.42
N GLU A 108 -3.96 19.32 9.24
CA GLU A 108 -2.97 19.44 10.32
C GLU A 108 -3.00 20.84 10.95
N ALA A 109 -2.99 21.89 10.14
CA ALA A 109 -3.05 23.27 10.63
C ALA A 109 -4.38 23.59 11.36
N LEU A 110 -5.52 23.10 10.85
CA LEU A 110 -6.82 23.26 11.49
C LEU A 110 -6.89 22.54 12.84
N LEU A 111 -6.52 21.26 12.87
CA LEU A 111 -6.55 20.42 14.07
C LEU A 111 -5.59 20.95 15.15
N ALA A 112 -4.39 21.39 14.76
CA ALA A 112 -3.43 22.02 15.67
C ALA A 112 -3.96 23.32 16.30
N GLN A 113 -4.91 23.98 15.64
CA GLN A 113 -5.58 25.18 16.15
C GLN A 113 -6.94 24.89 16.79
N GLY A 114 -7.24 23.63 17.10
CA GLY A 114 -8.45 23.21 17.84
C GLY A 114 -9.72 23.15 17.00
N TRP A 115 -9.64 23.20 15.67
CA TRP A 115 -10.80 23.03 14.81
C TRP A 115 -11.30 21.58 14.86
N THR A 116 -12.62 21.43 14.94
CA THR A 116 -13.39 20.21 14.69
C THR A 116 -14.39 20.46 13.56
N PRO A 117 -14.99 19.42 12.94
CA PRO A 117 -16.05 19.61 11.95
C PRO A 117 -17.23 20.49 12.43
N ASP A 118 -17.45 20.58 13.75
CA ASP A 118 -18.50 21.40 14.36
C ASP A 118 -18.03 22.82 14.76
N SER A 119 -16.75 23.16 14.56
CA SER A 119 -16.13 24.44 14.98
C SER A 119 -16.43 25.62 14.04
N GLY A 120 -17.50 25.52 13.25
CA GLY A 120 -18.02 26.61 12.44
C GLY A 120 -17.36 26.79 11.07
N ILE A 121 -16.04 26.70 10.93
CA ILE A 121 -15.40 26.79 9.60
C ILE A 121 -15.77 25.55 8.80
N VAL A 122 -16.53 25.73 7.71
CA VAL A 122 -16.89 24.63 6.82
C VAL A 122 -15.68 24.30 5.95
N VAL A 123 -15.25 23.04 5.93
CA VAL A 123 -14.18 22.57 5.05
C VAL A 123 -14.75 21.55 4.07
N GLU A 124 -14.55 21.80 2.78
CA GLU A 124 -15.00 20.90 1.72
C GLU A 124 -13.82 20.50 0.83
N VAL A 125 -13.56 19.19 0.74
CA VAL A 125 -12.61 18.63 -0.21
C VAL A 125 -13.29 18.45 -1.56
N VAL A 126 -12.77 19.12 -2.57
CA VAL A 126 -13.25 19.04 -3.95
C VAL A 126 -12.23 18.24 -4.77
N PRO A 127 -12.57 17.03 -5.24
CA PRO A 127 -11.61 16.14 -5.89
C PRO A 127 -11.21 16.65 -7.28
N GLY A 128 -10.03 16.23 -7.71
CA GLY A 128 -9.46 16.51 -9.03
C GLY A 128 -8.85 15.28 -9.69
N ILE A 129 -8.65 15.34 -11.01
CA ILE A 129 -7.98 14.25 -11.73
C ILE A 129 -6.49 14.25 -11.37
N THR A 130 -6.05 13.24 -10.64
CA THR A 130 -4.64 13.12 -10.23
C THR A 130 -3.71 12.81 -11.42
N ALA A 131 -2.41 13.11 -11.26
CA ALA A 131 -1.42 12.91 -12.32
C ALA A 131 -1.32 11.42 -12.75
N ALA A 132 -1.54 10.47 -11.84
CA ALA A 132 -1.54 9.05 -12.17
C ALA A 132 -2.58 8.72 -13.25
N SER A 133 -3.83 9.11 -13.04
CA SER A 133 -4.91 8.87 -14.01
C SER A 133 -4.72 9.67 -15.30
N ALA A 134 -4.30 10.94 -15.19
CA ALA A 134 -4.05 11.79 -16.35
C ALA A 134 -2.89 11.29 -17.22
N CYS A 135 -1.81 10.79 -16.62
CA CYS A 135 -0.68 10.24 -17.39
C CYS A 135 -1.03 8.87 -17.97
N ALA A 136 -1.79 8.05 -17.23
CA ALA A 136 -2.24 6.75 -17.71
C ALA A 136 -3.13 6.84 -18.96
N SER A 137 -4.06 7.81 -19.01
CA SER A 137 -4.94 8.02 -20.16
C SER A 137 -4.19 8.38 -21.45
N LEU A 138 -2.97 8.92 -21.34
CA LEU A 138 -2.13 9.29 -22.47
C LEU A 138 -1.29 8.14 -23.03
N VAL A 139 -1.23 7.00 -22.33
CA VAL A 139 -0.35 5.87 -22.71
C VAL A 139 -1.08 4.53 -22.88
N GLY A 140 -2.35 4.45 -22.50
CA GLY A 140 -3.17 3.25 -22.66
C GLY A 140 -3.86 2.86 -21.36
N ALA A 141 -3.55 1.67 -20.85
CA ALA A 141 -4.17 1.09 -19.67
C ALA A 141 -3.13 0.50 -18.69
N PRO A 142 -2.17 1.31 -18.19
CA PRO A 142 -1.12 0.79 -17.31
C PRO A 142 -1.60 0.57 -15.86
N LEU A 143 -2.69 1.22 -15.43
CA LEU A 143 -3.18 1.19 -14.03
C LEU A 143 -4.38 0.25 -13.82
N THR A 144 -4.62 -0.68 -14.73
CA THR A 144 -5.78 -1.59 -14.68
C THR A 144 -5.62 -2.70 -13.63
N HIS A 145 -4.39 -3.03 -13.25
CA HIS A 145 -4.09 -3.94 -12.14
C HIS A 145 -3.73 -3.13 -10.88
N ASP A 146 -3.55 -3.82 -9.76
CA ASP A 146 -3.08 -3.24 -8.51
C ASP A 146 -1.86 -2.34 -8.72
N PHE A 147 -1.98 -1.09 -8.26
CA PHE A 147 -0.93 -0.09 -8.37
C PHE A 147 -0.78 0.69 -7.07
N CYS A 148 0.37 1.34 -6.92
CA CYS A 148 0.60 2.31 -5.86
C CYS A 148 1.19 3.61 -6.41
N ALA A 149 1.02 4.70 -5.67
CA ALA A 149 1.64 5.99 -5.94
C ALA A 149 2.67 6.30 -4.86
N ILE A 150 3.90 6.63 -5.26
CA ILE A 150 5.00 6.92 -4.34
C ILE A 150 5.64 8.25 -4.73
N SER A 151 5.71 9.19 -3.80
CA SER A 151 6.53 10.40 -3.96
C SER A 151 8.00 10.06 -3.72
N LEU A 152 8.89 10.48 -4.62
CA LEU A 152 10.34 10.38 -4.45
C LEU A 152 10.96 11.60 -3.75
N SER A 153 10.13 12.51 -3.23
CA SER A 153 10.60 13.64 -2.42
C SER A 153 10.84 13.21 -0.97
N ASP A 154 12.09 13.29 -0.53
CA ASP A 154 12.53 13.01 0.84
C ASP A 154 12.58 14.25 1.75
N MET A 155 12.06 15.38 1.28
CA MET A 155 12.07 16.65 2.02
C MET A 155 11.43 16.56 3.41
N LEU A 156 10.37 15.77 3.54
CA LEU A 156 9.62 15.57 4.80
C LEU A 156 9.46 14.08 5.14
N THR A 157 10.09 13.19 4.37
CA THR A 157 10.00 11.74 4.59
C THR A 157 11.39 11.14 4.46
N PRO A 158 11.92 10.49 5.51
CA PRO A 158 13.24 9.88 5.45
C PRO A 158 13.38 8.92 4.26
N TRP A 159 14.51 8.99 3.57
CA TRP A 159 14.78 8.13 2.42
C TRP A 159 14.61 6.64 2.75
N THR A 160 14.99 6.19 3.94
CA THR A 160 14.84 4.80 4.39
C THR A 160 13.38 4.32 4.35
N VAL A 161 12.42 5.19 4.67
CA VAL A 161 10.98 4.89 4.58
C VAL A 161 10.54 4.80 3.12
N ILE A 162 11.02 5.71 2.26
CA ILE A 162 10.73 5.69 0.82
C ILE A 162 11.30 4.42 0.19
N ALA A 163 12.56 4.09 0.46
CA ALA A 163 13.23 2.89 -0.03
C ALA A 163 12.49 1.61 0.42
N ALA A 164 12.03 1.54 1.67
CA ALA A 164 11.23 0.41 2.16
C ALA A 164 9.89 0.27 1.39
N ARG A 165 9.21 1.39 1.09
CA ARG A 165 7.99 1.39 0.27
C ARG A 165 8.25 0.95 -1.16
N LEU A 166 9.35 1.42 -1.77
CA LEU A 166 9.77 1.02 -3.11
C LEU A 166 10.07 -0.49 -3.17
N GLU A 167 10.83 -0.99 -2.20
CA GLU A 167 11.17 -2.41 -2.06
C GLU A 167 9.91 -3.27 -1.88
N ALA A 168 8.96 -2.83 -1.06
CA ALA A 168 7.69 -3.53 -0.87
C ALA A 168 6.85 -3.56 -2.15
N ALA A 169 6.70 -2.41 -2.83
CA ALA A 169 5.97 -2.32 -4.10
C ALA A 169 6.62 -3.19 -5.20
N ALA A 170 7.95 -3.17 -5.27
CA ALA A 170 8.73 -4.00 -6.19
C ALA A 170 8.51 -5.49 -5.89
N ARG A 171 8.70 -5.92 -4.63
CA ARG A 171 8.52 -7.32 -4.23
C ARG A 171 7.10 -7.83 -4.48
N ALA A 172 6.08 -7.04 -4.17
CA ALA A 172 4.67 -7.42 -4.28
C ALA A 172 4.06 -7.25 -5.69
N ASP A 173 4.90 -7.00 -6.71
CA ASP A 173 4.47 -6.90 -8.12
C ASP A 173 3.45 -5.80 -8.45
N PHE A 174 3.44 -4.69 -7.70
CA PHE A 174 2.62 -3.53 -8.03
C PHE A 174 3.15 -2.81 -9.27
N VAL A 175 2.23 -2.26 -10.07
CA VAL A 175 2.52 -1.11 -10.94
C VAL A 175 2.79 0.09 -10.03
N THR A 176 3.77 0.92 -10.34
CA THR A 176 4.14 2.04 -9.46
C THR A 176 4.20 3.36 -10.22
N VAL A 177 3.47 4.35 -9.73
CA VAL A 177 3.52 5.73 -10.25
C VAL A 177 4.40 6.58 -9.34
N PHE A 178 5.52 7.06 -9.87
CA PHE A 178 6.41 7.98 -9.17
C PHE A 178 5.97 9.43 -9.36
N TYR A 179 5.69 10.08 -8.23
CA TYR A 179 5.48 11.51 -8.13
C TYR A 179 6.77 12.19 -7.69
N ASN A 180 6.92 13.46 -8.05
CA ASN A 180 8.11 14.26 -7.72
C ASN A 180 9.42 13.54 -8.07
N PRO A 181 9.52 12.91 -9.27
CA PRO A 181 10.54 11.89 -9.52
C PRO A 181 11.96 12.46 -9.50
N LYS A 182 12.13 13.69 -9.96
CA LYS A 182 13.44 14.34 -10.05
C LYS A 182 13.31 15.86 -9.91
N SER A 183 14.28 16.46 -9.22
CA SER A 183 14.45 17.91 -9.19
C SER A 183 15.93 18.26 -9.32
N SER A 184 16.26 19.52 -9.58
CA SER A 184 17.66 19.98 -9.64
C SER A 184 18.46 19.68 -8.37
N ARG A 185 17.80 19.65 -7.20
CA ARG A 185 18.43 19.36 -5.90
C ARG A 185 18.43 17.86 -5.54
N ARG A 186 17.68 17.03 -6.27
CA ARG A 186 17.43 15.62 -5.96
C ARG A 186 17.48 14.78 -7.24
N PRO A 187 18.66 14.61 -7.86
CA PRO A 187 18.81 13.84 -9.09
C PRO A 187 18.88 12.32 -8.87
N ASP A 188 19.18 11.86 -7.65
CA ASP A 188 19.60 10.48 -7.39
C ASP A 188 18.47 9.54 -6.98
N GLN A 189 17.38 10.06 -6.39
CA GLN A 189 16.26 9.27 -5.86
C GLN A 189 15.62 8.38 -6.93
N ILE A 190 15.45 8.89 -8.16
CA ILE A 190 14.95 8.10 -9.29
C ILE A 190 15.93 7.01 -9.73
N ARG A 191 17.24 7.26 -9.59
CA ARG A 191 18.28 6.26 -9.90
C ARG A 191 18.24 5.12 -8.90
N GLU A 192 18.12 5.44 -7.62
CA GLU A 192 17.98 4.46 -6.56
C GLU A 192 16.67 3.68 -6.66
N ALA A 193 15.56 4.35 -6.97
CA ALA A 193 14.28 3.68 -7.24
C ALA A 193 14.42 2.67 -8.38
N ARG A 194 15.07 3.03 -9.50
CA ARG A 194 15.36 2.08 -10.58
C ARG A 194 16.20 0.91 -10.09
N THR A 195 17.27 1.15 -9.33
CA THR A 195 18.15 0.10 -8.78
C THR A 195 17.37 -0.89 -7.91
N ILE A 196 16.47 -0.39 -7.05
CA ILE A 196 15.59 -1.22 -6.22
C ILE A 196 14.69 -2.09 -7.10
N PHE A 197 14.00 -1.50 -8.08
CA PHE A 197 13.08 -2.25 -8.94
C PHE A 197 13.79 -3.28 -9.83
N LEU A 198 15.02 -3.02 -10.29
CA LEU A 198 15.82 -3.97 -11.07
C LEU A 198 16.17 -5.27 -10.31
N ARG A 199 16.06 -5.29 -8.97
CA ARG A 199 16.22 -6.52 -8.17
C ARG A 199 15.02 -7.46 -8.29
N HIS A 200 13.85 -6.95 -8.69
CA HIS A 200 12.56 -7.68 -8.68
C HIS A 200 11.86 -7.75 -10.04
N ARG A 201 12.27 -6.90 -10.97
CA ARG A 201 11.70 -6.72 -12.32
C ARG A 201 12.75 -6.98 -13.38
N ARG A 202 12.28 -7.30 -14.59
CA ARG A 202 13.15 -7.49 -15.75
C ARG A 202 13.63 -6.11 -16.24
N PRO A 203 14.85 -5.99 -16.79
CA PRO A 203 15.34 -4.73 -17.36
C PRO A 203 14.41 -4.16 -18.46
N ASN A 204 13.73 -5.03 -19.21
CA ASN A 204 12.79 -4.65 -20.26
C ASN A 204 11.36 -4.35 -19.77
N THR A 205 11.11 -4.31 -18.46
CA THR A 205 9.80 -3.95 -17.91
C THR A 205 9.41 -2.55 -18.41
N PRO A 206 8.19 -2.36 -18.97
CA PRO A 206 7.78 -1.08 -19.52
C PRO A 206 7.74 0.05 -18.50
N VAL A 207 8.17 1.23 -18.94
CA VAL A 207 8.08 2.49 -18.20
C VAL A 207 7.51 3.56 -19.12
N ALA A 208 6.54 4.32 -18.64
CA ALA A 208 6.06 5.53 -19.29
C ALA A 208 6.51 6.76 -18.50
N ILE A 209 7.08 7.75 -19.17
CA ILE A 209 7.42 9.05 -18.60
C ILE A 209 6.53 10.07 -19.30
N VAL A 210 5.70 10.76 -18.53
CA VAL A 210 4.77 11.76 -19.07
C VAL A 210 5.12 13.10 -18.46
N HIS A 211 5.52 14.04 -19.30
CA HIS A 211 5.82 15.42 -18.92
C HIS A 211 4.60 16.30 -19.19
N ALA A 212 4.26 17.17 -18.23
CA ALA A 212 3.26 18.23 -18.40
C ALA A 212 1.93 17.73 -19.02
N ALA A 213 1.41 16.60 -18.51
CA ALA A 213 0.14 16.01 -18.98
C ALA A 213 -0.98 17.06 -19.02
N TYR A 214 -1.67 17.14 -20.15
CA TYR A 214 -2.73 18.12 -20.46
C TYR A 214 -2.30 19.58 -20.24
N ARG A 215 -1.05 19.91 -20.54
CA ARG A 215 -0.52 21.29 -20.51
C ARG A 215 0.32 21.56 -21.76
N PRO A 216 0.63 22.84 -22.06
CA PRO A 216 1.64 23.15 -23.05
C PRO A 216 2.96 22.41 -22.77
N HIS A 217 3.63 21.97 -23.83
CA HIS A 217 4.83 21.14 -23.79
C HIS A 217 4.63 19.71 -23.25
N GLN A 218 3.41 19.18 -23.31
CA GLN A 218 3.17 17.75 -23.04
C GLN A 218 4.09 16.87 -23.90
N SER A 219 4.78 15.93 -23.26
CA SER A 219 5.51 14.86 -23.95
C SER A 219 5.26 13.52 -23.26
N VAL A 220 5.35 12.45 -24.06
CA VAL A 220 5.14 11.07 -23.63
C VAL A 220 6.27 10.22 -24.18
N ASP A 221 7.03 9.60 -23.30
CA ASP A 221 8.11 8.68 -23.63
C ASP A 221 7.79 7.29 -23.08
N LEU A 222 7.60 6.33 -23.98
CA LEU A 222 7.55 4.91 -23.65
C LEU A 222 8.96 4.32 -23.76
N THR A 223 9.44 3.73 -22.68
CA THR A 223 10.80 3.21 -22.54
C THR A 223 10.80 1.95 -21.66
N THR A 224 11.98 1.48 -21.28
CA THR A 224 12.14 0.34 -20.37
C THR A 224 12.72 0.77 -19.02
N LEU A 225 12.62 -0.11 -18.02
CA LEU A 225 13.25 0.08 -16.71
C LEU A 225 14.76 0.27 -16.81
N ALA A 226 15.44 -0.39 -17.75
CA ALA A 226 16.86 -0.22 -18.00
C ALA A 226 17.17 1.21 -18.49
N ASP A 227 16.42 1.67 -19.49
CA ASP A 227 16.73 2.85 -20.29
C ASP A 227 16.03 4.13 -19.79
N MET A 228 15.20 4.04 -18.73
CA MET A 228 14.38 5.17 -18.28
C MET A 228 15.19 6.41 -17.86
N LEU A 229 16.44 6.24 -17.42
CA LEU A 229 17.29 7.36 -16.99
C LEU A 229 17.94 8.11 -18.16
N ASP A 230 17.87 7.57 -19.38
CA ASP A 230 18.35 8.23 -20.60
C ASP A 230 17.31 9.18 -21.19
N ARG A 231 16.10 9.21 -20.60
CA ARG A 231 15.01 10.10 -20.96
C ARG A 231 14.99 11.33 -20.07
N ASP A 232 14.35 12.40 -20.55
CA ASP A 232 14.15 13.58 -19.71
C ASP A 232 13.09 13.30 -18.63
N ILE A 233 13.49 13.50 -17.38
CA ILE A 233 12.63 13.38 -16.21
C ILE A 233 12.80 14.65 -15.40
N GLY A 234 11.76 15.45 -15.36
CA GLY A 234 11.74 16.73 -14.64
C GLY A 234 10.70 16.77 -13.52
N MET A 235 10.58 17.94 -12.89
CA MET A 235 9.65 18.18 -11.78
C MET A 235 8.17 18.07 -12.18
N ASN A 236 7.85 18.35 -13.44
CA ASN A 236 6.49 18.23 -14.00
C ASN A 236 6.23 16.87 -14.67
N SER A 237 7.04 15.86 -14.36
CA SER A 237 6.90 14.53 -14.94
C SER A 237 6.30 13.57 -13.92
N ALA A 238 5.45 12.66 -14.38
CA ALA A 238 5.12 11.44 -13.65
C ALA A 238 5.72 10.24 -14.39
N VAL A 239 6.19 9.26 -13.63
CA VAL A 239 6.75 8.02 -14.20
C VAL A 239 5.86 6.86 -13.79
N ILE A 240 5.34 6.11 -14.76
CA ILE A 240 4.55 4.91 -14.54
C ILE A 240 5.42 3.70 -14.88
N LEU A 241 5.79 2.93 -13.86
CA LEU A 241 6.59 1.71 -13.99
C LEU A 241 5.65 0.50 -13.92
N GLY A 242 5.65 -0.32 -14.97
CA GLY A 242 4.79 -1.50 -15.09
C GLY A 242 5.19 -2.67 -14.16
N ASN A 243 4.26 -3.57 -13.89
CA ASN A 243 4.56 -4.83 -13.21
C ASN A 243 5.06 -5.91 -14.19
N ARG A 244 5.21 -7.17 -13.73
CA ARG A 244 5.70 -8.29 -14.56
C ARG A 244 4.79 -8.65 -15.73
N SER A 245 3.50 -8.32 -15.70
CA SER A 245 2.56 -8.60 -16.79
C SER A 245 2.38 -7.43 -17.77
N SER A 246 2.97 -6.27 -17.45
CA SER A 246 2.90 -5.07 -18.28
C SER A 246 3.68 -5.25 -19.58
N ARG A 247 3.12 -4.77 -20.68
CA ARG A 247 3.78 -4.74 -22.00
C ARG A 247 3.42 -3.48 -22.78
N VAL A 248 4.25 -3.14 -23.77
CA VAL A 248 3.91 -2.15 -24.79
C VAL A 248 3.67 -2.88 -26.10
N GLN A 249 2.54 -2.63 -26.73
CA GLN A 249 2.19 -3.20 -28.03
C GLN A 249 1.50 -2.13 -28.87
N ALA A 250 1.95 -1.95 -30.11
CA ALA A 250 1.44 -0.91 -31.01
C ALA A 250 1.41 0.51 -30.39
N GLY A 251 2.43 0.85 -29.58
CA GLY A 251 2.52 2.14 -28.89
C GLY A 251 1.59 2.28 -27.67
N ILE A 252 0.89 1.22 -27.27
CA ILE A 252 -0.03 1.23 -26.13
C ILE A 252 0.60 0.43 -24.99
N MET A 253 0.79 1.09 -23.84
CA MET A 253 1.16 0.43 -22.59
C MET A 253 -0.08 -0.20 -21.96
N LEU A 254 -0.02 -1.51 -21.73
CA LEU A 254 -1.10 -2.30 -21.17
C LEU A 254 -0.60 -3.14 -20.01
N THR A 255 -1.28 -3.02 -18.88
CA THR A 255 -1.21 -3.98 -17.78
C THR A 255 -2.50 -4.80 -17.80
N PRO A 256 -2.48 -6.08 -18.22
CA PRO A 256 -3.70 -6.89 -18.31
C PRO A 256 -4.43 -6.99 -16.98
N ARG A 257 -5.76 -6.83 -16.99
CA ARG A 257 -6.62 -7.06 -15.81
C ARG A 257 -6.62 -8.51 -15.32
N GLY A 258 -6.17 -9.44 -16.17
CA GLY A 258 -6.20 -10.88 -15.91
C GLY A 258 -7.28 -11.65 -16.66
N TYR A 259 -8.12 -11.00 -17.49
CA TYR A 259 -9.11 -11.69 -18.34
C TYR A 259 -8.48 -12.80 -19.18
N GLY A 260 -7.24 -12.61 -19.64
CA GLY A 260 -6.52 -13.60 -20.43
C GLY A 260 -6.14 -14.88 -19.66
N HIS A 261 -6.22 -14.90 -18.33
CA HIS A 261 -6.10 -16.13 -17.54
C HIS A 261 -7.37 -16.98 -17.61
N LYS A 262 -8.50 -16.34 -17.92
CA LYS A 262 -9.82 -16.95 -17.84
C LYS A 262 -10.46 -17.21 -19.19
N TYR A 263 -10.24 -16.30 -20.13
CA TYR A 263 -10.86 -16.32 -21.44
C TYR A 263 -9.78 -16.27 -22.52
N ASP A 264 -10.08 -16.82 -23.69
CA ASP A 264 -9.44 -16.36 -24.92
C ASP A 264 -9.97 -14.96 -25.23
N ILE A 265 -9.07 -14.00 -25.41
CA ILE A 265 -9.43 -12.59 -25.61
C ILE A 265 -10.02 -12.35 -27.01
N ALA A 266 -9.71 -13.22 -27.98
CA ALA A 266 -10.18 -13.06 -29.35
C ALA A 266 -11.67 -13.40 -29.50
N ASP A 267 -12.14 -14.45 -28.83
CA ASP A 267 -13.51 -14.96 -28.98
C ASP A 267 -14.34 -14.98 -27.68
N GLY A 268 -13.72 -14.68 -26.53
CA GLY A 268 -14.35 -14.62 -25.22
C GLY A 268 -14.66 -15.98 -24.59
N GLN A 269 -14.24 -17.10 -25.20
CA GLN A 269 -14.50 -18.43 -24.67
C GLN A 269 -13.67 -18.70 -23.41
N PRO A 270 -14.23 -19.35 -22.38
CA PRO A 270 -13.46 -19.77 -21.21
C PRO A 270 -12.33 -20.71 -21.60
N ARG A 271 -11.17 -20.54 -20.97
CA ARG A 271 -10.06 -21.47 -21.10
C ARG A 271 -10.39 -22.83 -20.45
N PRO A 272 -9.73 -23.94 -20.86
CA PRO A 272 -9.93 -25.24 -20.22
C PRO A 272 -9.73 -25.16 -18.70
N GLY A 273 -10.69 -25.69 -17.94
CA GLY A 273 -10.69 -25.63 -16.47
C GLY A 273 -11.24 -24.35 -15.86
N GLU A 274 -11.61 -23.36 -16.68
CA GLU A 274 -12.18 -22.08 -16.23
C GLU A 274 -13.67 -21.97 -16.56
N SER A 275 -14.41 -21.21 -15.75
CA SER A 275 -15.86 -21.03 -15.91
C SER A 275 -16.28 -19.59 -15.69
N PRO A 276 -17.17 -19.01 -16.52
CA PRO A 276 -17.67 -17.65 -16.33
C PRO A 276 -18.24 -17.42 -14.93
N ARG A 277 -18.08 -16.21 -14.39
CA ARG A 277 -18.61 -15.77 -13.07
C ARG A 277 -18.10 -16.52 -11.82
N VAL A 278 -17.26 -17.55 -11.96
CA VAL A 278 -16.54 -18.19 -10.85
C VAL A 278 -15.18 -17.50 -10.62
N SER A 279 -14.53 -17.63 -9.48
CA SER A 279 -13.11 -17.23 -9.35
C SER A 279 -12.24 -18.04 -10.32
N LEU A 280 -11.00 -17.58 -10.58
CA LEU A 280 -10.03 -18.40 -11.31
C LEU A 280 -9.85 -19.75 -10.60
N SER A 281 -9.55 -20.80 -11.35
CA SER A 281 -9.14 -22.09 -10.76
C SER A 281 -7.84 -21.98 -9.95
N THR A 282 -7.06 -20.92 -10.16
CA THR A 282 -5.91 -20.52 -9.32
C THR A 282 -6.23 -19.40 -8.34
N GLY A 283 -7.49 -18.98 -8.26
CA GLY A 283 -7.98 -18.02 -7.26
C GLY A 283 -8.03 -18.64 -5.87
N LEU A 284 -8.58 -17.93 -4.88
CA LEU A 284 -8.52 -18.33 -3.47
C LEU A 284 -8.94 -19.78 -3.20
N ASP A 285 -10.10 -20.20 -3.71
CA ASP A 285 -10.64 -21.54 -3.43
C ASP A 285 -9.85 -22.64 -4.14
N GLY A 286 -9.40 -22.37 -5.35
CA GLY A 286 -8.56 -23.31 -6.09
C GLY A 286 -7.14 -23.39 -5.54
N TRP A 287 -6.58 -22.26 -5.07
CA TRP A 287 -5.32 -22.23 -4.32
C TRP A 287 -5.42 -22.98 -3.00
N ARG A 288 -6.51 -22.81 -2.24
CA ARG A 288 -6.80 -23.61 -1.02
C ARG A 288 -6.93 -25.09 -1.33
N SER A 289 -7.65 -25.43 -2.40
CA SER A 289 -7.79 -26.81 -2.84
C SER A 289 -6.44 -27.43 -3.22
N ALA A 290 -5.59 -26.68 -3.94
CA ALA A 290 -4.24 -27.09 -4.28
C ALA A 290 -3.33 -27.23 -3.04
N LEU A 291 -3.46 -26.31 -2.07
CA LEU A 291 -2.76 -26.39 -0.78
C LEU A 291 -3.15 -27.66 -0.01
N THR A 292 -4.44 -27.95 0.14
CA THR A 292 -4.92 -29.17 0.79
C THR A 292 -4.36 -30.40 0.09
N ALA A 293 -4.53 -30.51 -1.23
CA ALA A 293 -4.07 -31.67 -1.98
C ALA A 293 -2.56 -31.89 -1.84
N LEU A 294 -1.76 -30.83 -2.00
CA LEU A 294 -0.31 -30.92 -1.93
C LEU A 294 0.18 -31.19 -0.51
N ALA A 295 -0.46 -30.62 0.51
CA ALA A 295 -0.09 -30.84 1.90
C ALA A 295 -0.47 -32.25 2.37
N THR A 296 -1.61 -32.79 1.91
CA THR A 296 -1.99 -34.19 2.15
C THR A 296 -1.04 -35.17 1.47
N GLU A 297 -0.58 -34.87 0.25
CA GLU A 297 0.30 -35.77 -0.51
C GLU A 297 1.76 -35.68 -0.06
N LYS A 298 2.29 -34.47 0.13
CA LYS A 298 3.72 -34.18 0.29
C LYS A 298 4.09 -33.49 1.60
N GLY A 299 3.13 -33.21 2.46
CA GLY A 299 3.32 -32.54 3.74
C GLY A 299 3.32 -31.01 3.65
N VAL A 300 3.17 -30.38 4.83
CA VAL A 300 3.00 -28.93 4.99
C VAL A 300 4.15 -28.13 4.36
N GLN A 301 5.40 -28.54 4.57
CA GLN A 301 6.57 -27.80 4.11
C GLN A 301 6.67 -27.75 2.57
N GLN A 302 6.33 -28.85 1.89
CA GLN A 302 6.35 -28.88 0.43
C GLN A 302 5.22 -28.04 -0.17
N ALA A 303 4.07 -27.97 0.51
CA ALA A 303 2.95 -27.12 0.10
C ALA A 303 3.28 -25.62 0.21
N VAL A 304 3.92 -25.21 1.31
CA VAL A 304 4.47 -23.85 1.51
C VAL A 304 5.38 -23.46 0.34
N ALA A 305 6.39 -24.29 0.06
CA ALA A 305 7.39 -23.98 -0.96
C ALA A 305 6.80 -23.89 -2.38
N ALA A 306 5.84 -24.75 -2.73
CA ALA A 306 5.30 -24.81 -4.08
C ALA A 306 4.28 -23.71 -4.39
N LEU A 307 3.50 -23.27 -3.39
CA LEU A 307 2.36 -22.37 -3.58
C LEU A 307 2.54 -21.00 -2.91
N GLY A 308 3.72 -20.72 -2.36
CA GLY A 308 4.06 -19.43 -1.75
C GLY A 308 3.20 -19.10 -0.52
N ALA A 309 2.68 -20.13 0.15
CA ALA A 309 1.95 -19.99 1.41
C ALA A 309 2.92 -19.92 2.60
N ASN A 310 2.43 -19.46 3.75
CA ASN A 310 3.11 -19.68 5.03
C ASN A 310 2.56 -20.95 5.72
N PRO A 311 3.32 -21.56 6.67
CA PRO A 311 2.88 -22.75 7.39
C PRO A 311 1.49 -22.65 8.02
N THR A 312 1.16 -21.51 8.66
CA THR A 312 -0.16 -21.30 9.28
C THR A 312 -1.29 -21.37 8.26
N GLN A 313 -1.13 -20.78 7.08
CA GLN A 313 -2.13 -20.85 6.01
C GLN A 313 -2.41 -22.30 5.58
N VAL A 314 -1.36 -23.12 5.47
CA VAL A 314 -1.52 -24.54 5.13
C VAL A 314 -2.27 -25.30 6.23
N LEU A 315 -1.88 -25.09 7.50
CA LEU A 315 -2.52 -25.75 8.65
C LEU A 315 -4.00 -25.38 8.80
N GLU A 316 -4.34 -24.09 8.66
CA GLU A 316 -5.73 -23.63 8.70
C GLU A 316 -6.54 -24.19 7.52
N THR A 317 -5.95 -24.22 6.33
CA THR A 317 -6.63 -24.79 5.14
C THR A 317 -6.92 -26.29 5.31
N LEU A 318 -5.97 -27.05 5.86
CA LEU A 318 -6.17 -28.46 6.21
C LEU A 318 -7.26 -28.64 7.29
N ARG A 319 -7.25 -27.79 8.33
CA ARG A 319 -8.25 -27.81 9.41
C ARG A 319 -9.66 -27.56 8.88
N GLU A 320 -9.82 -26.55 8.03
CA GLU A 320 -11.11 -26.19 7.41
C GLU A 320 -11.60 -27.27 6.43
N GLY A 321 -10.68 -27.95 5.75
CA GLY A 321 -10.99 -29.03 4.80
C GLY A 321 -11.56 -30.30 5.44
N GLY A 322 -11.46 -30.47 6.76
CA GLY A 322 -12.06 -31.60 7.49
C GLY A 322 -11.51 -32.98 7.13
N GLY A 323 -10.32 -33.05 6.52
CA GLY A 323 -9.65 -34.30 6.17
C GLY A 323 -9.23 -35.11 7.40
N THR A 324 -9.14 -36.43 7.25
CA THR A 324 -8.75 -37.35 8.34
C THR A 324 -7.24 -37.63 8.42
N SER A 325 -6.48 -37.32 7.37
CA SER A 325 -5.01 -37.40 7.35
C SER A 325 -4.42 -36.39 6.35
N PRO A 326 -3.63 -35.41 6.78
CA PRO A 326 -3.39 -35.04 8.18
C PRO A 326 -4.64 -34.39 8.80
N MET A 327 -5.00 -34.79 10.03
CA MET A 327 -6.01 -34.09 10.84
C MET A 327 -5.33 -32.97 11.63
N VAL A 328 -5.84 -31.74 11.50
CA VAL A 328 -5.28 -30.55 12.17
C VAL A 328 -6.26 -30.05 13.23
N VAL A 329 -5.77 -29.87 14.46
CA VAL A 329 -6.51 -29.34 15.61
C VAL A 329 -5.81 -28.08 16.10
N ARG A 330 -6.54 -26.98 16.21
CA ARG A 330 -6.03 -25.76 16.85
C ARG A 330 -6.16 -25.90 18.36
N GLU A 331 -5.05 -25.84 19.07
CA GLU A 331 -5.00 -26.03 20.51
C GLU A 331 -5.23 -24.70 21.23
N PRO A 332 -6.01 -24.68 22.33
CA PRO A 332 -6.29 -23.46 23.08
C PRO A 332 -5.09 -22.99 23.92
N SER A 333 -4.13 -23.87 24.20
CA SER A 333 -2.91 -23.56 24.96
C SER A 333 -1.68 -24.12 24.26
N ALA A 334 -0.77 -23.22 23.87
CA ALA A 334 0.53 -23.56 23.32
C ALA A 334 1.42 -24.27 24.35
N GLU A 335 1.36 -23.82 25.61
CA GLU A 335 2.10 -24.39 26.73
C GLU A 335 1.71 -25.85 26.97
N ALA A 336 0.40 -26.13 27.02
CA ALA A 336 -0.11 -27.48 27.25
C ALA A 336 0.25 -28.44 26.10
N LEU A 337 0.12 -27.98 24.85
CA LEU A 337 0.53 -28.76 23.68
C LEU A 337 2.03 -29.05 23.72
N LEU A 338 2.86 -28.07 24.11
CA LEU A 338 4.30 -28.26 24.22
C LEU A 338 4.66 -29.28 25.31
N ASP A 339 4.06 -29.18 26.49
CA ASP A 339 4.31 -30.12 27.60
C ASP A 339 3.98 -31.55 27.20
N GLU A 340 2.89 -31.74 26.46
CA GLU A 340 2.56 -33.05 25.91
C GLU A 340 3.57 -33.49 24.85
N ALA A 341 3.95 -32.60 23.93
CA ALA A 341 4.83 -32.90 22.81
C ALA A 341 6.24 -33.34 23.23
N LEU A 342 6.75 -32.80 24.33
CA LEU A 342 8.03 -33.21 24.91
C LEU A 342 8.01 -34.67 25.43
N GLY A 343 6.83 -35.19 25.74
CA GLY A 343 6.64 -36.57 26.20
C GLY A 343 6.41 -37.60 25.09
N TRP A 344 6.30 -37.18 23.82
CA TRP A 344 6.01 -38.11 22.73
C TRP A 344 7.18 -39.08 22.47
N PRO A 345 6.90 -40.36 22.14
CA PRO A 345 7.94 -41.30 21.73
C PRO A 345 8.71 -40.78 20.51
N GLY A 346 10.03 -40.71 20.63
CA GLY A 346 10.91 -40.22 19.56
C GLY A 346 10.79 -38.72 19.26
N ALA A 347 10.31 -37.93 20.23
CA ALA A 347 10.13 -36.49 20.09
C ALA A 347 11.40 -35.81 19.53
N THR A 348 11.26 -35.17 18.37
CA THR A 348 12.32 -34.48 17.66
C THR A 348 11.90 -33.04 17.40
N LEU A 349 12.72 -32.09 17.83
CA LEU A 349 12.55 -30.67 17.58
C LEU A 349 13.13 -30.31 16.20
N HIS A 350 12.31 -29.72 15.33
CA HIS A 350 12.73 -29.23 14.03
C HIS A 350 12.83 -27.71 14.05
N LEU A 351 14.01 -27.20 13.72
CA LEU A 351 14.27 -25.77 13.59
C LEU A 351 14.27 -25.38 12.11
N SER A 352 13.56 -24.32 11.76
CA SER A 352 13.54 -23.74 10.41
C SER A 352 13.97 -22.28 10.43
N SER A 353 14.59 -21.81 9.34
CA SER A 353 14.86 -20.38 9.16
C SER A 353 13.74 -19.70 8.36
N SER A 354 13.36 -18.51 8.80
CA SER A 354 12.42 -17.64 8.08
C SER A 354 12.95 -17.17 6.72
N ALA A 355 14.27 -17.23 6.47
CA ALA A 355 14.89 -16.78 5.22
C ALA A 355 14.89 -17.83 4.09
N ALA A 356 14.59 -19.10 4.39
CA ALA A 356 14.77 -20.23 3.46
C ALA A 356 13.50 -21.09 3.28
N SER A 357 12.33 -20.45 3.15
CA SER A 357 11.07 -21.11 2.77
C SER A 357 10.76 -22.37 3.59
N GLY A 358 10.97 -22.33 4.91
CA GLY A 358 10.58 -23.41 5.83
C GLY A 358 11.47 -24.66 5.83
N ALA A 359 12.60 -24.67 5.12
CA ALA A 359 13.54 -25.79 5.18
C ALA A 359 14.03 -26.03 6.61
N THR A 360 13.94 -27.28 7.09
CA THR A 360 14.49 -27.69 8.38
C THR A 360 16.01 -27.57 8.33
N LEU A 361 16.56 -26.69 9.16
CA LEU A 361 18.00 -26.47 9.30
C LEU A 361 18.65 -27.51 10.23
N ALA A 362 17.92 -27.94 11.25
CA ALA A 362 18.38 -28.93 12.21
C ALA A 362 17.18 -29.72 12.78
N ALA A 363 17.43 -30.99 13.08
CA ALA A 363 16.55 -31.85 13.86
C ALA A 363 17.30 -32.23 15.15
N LEU A 364 16.71 -31.93 16.30
CA LEU A 364 17.31 -32.11 17.61
C LEU A 364 16.49 -33.12 18.40
N ASP A 365 17.16 -34.15 18.92
CA ASP A 365 16.54 -35.12 19.83
C ASP A 365 16.15 -34.42 21.14
N LEU A 366 14.91 -34.65 21.60
CA LEU A 366 14.39 -34.11 22.84
C LEU A 366 14.51 -35.08 24.02
N ALA A 367 15.07 -36.28 23.83
CA ALA A 367 15.32 -37.21 24.91
C ALA A 367 16.16 -36.56 26.03
N GLY A 368 15.56 -36.42 27.21
CA GLY A 368 16.19 -35.79 28.38
C GLY A 368 16.32 -34.26 28.31
N ALA A 369 15.65 -33.60 27.36
CA ALA A 369 15.59 -32.14 27.32
C ALA A 369 14.80 -31.57 28.50
N ALA A 370 15.29 -30.46 29.06
CA ALA A 370 14.64 -29.75 30.17
C ALA A 370 13.86 -28.53 29.64
N LYS A 371 12.60 -28.41 30.03
CA LYS A 371 11.79 -27.21 29.86
C LYS A 371 11.91 -26.30 31.08
N GLY A 372 12.19 -25.03 30.83
CA GLY A 372 12.08 -23.95 31.80
C GLY A 372 11.12 -22.88 31.29
N ASP A 373 10.47 -22.20 32.22
CA ASP A 373 9.70 -20.99 31.94
C ASP A 373 10.04 -19.95 33.00
N GLN A 374 10.59 -18.82 32.58
CA GLN A 374 10.89 -17.71 33.47
C GLN A 374 10.39 -16.41 32.84
N ALA A 375 9.54 -15.70 33.58
CA ALA A 375 8.98 -14.40 33.19
C ALA A 375 8.30 -14.39 31.80
N GLY A 376 7.64 -15.48 31.41
CA GLY A 376 6.93 -15.58 30.12
C GLY A 376 7.85 -15.91 28.94
N HIS A 377 9.01 -16.49 29.23
CA HIS A 377 10.00 -16.92 28.23
C HIS A 377 10.24 -18.43 28.36
N LEU A 378 9.86 -19.18 27.33
CA LEU A 378 10.18 -20.58 27.19
C LEU A 378 11.69 -20.77 26.99
N THR A 379 12.29 -21.68 27.76
CA THR A 379 13.62 -22.22 27.52
C THR A 379 13.55 -23.73 27.36
N LEU A 380 14.13 -24.26 26.28
CA LEU A 380 14.35 -25.69 26.10
C LEU A 380 15.86 -25.96 26.02
N ALA A 381 16.36 -26.89 26.83
CA ALA A 381 17.79 -27.23 26.85
C ALA A 381 17.97 -28.74 26.69
N GLY A 382 18.77 -29.14 25.71
CA GLY A 382 19.18 -30.53 25.50
C GLY A 382 20.70 -30.68 25.50
N ALA A 383 21.20 -31.83 25.07
CA ALA A 383 22.64 -32.10 25.03
C ALA A 383 23.34 -31.19 24.01
N GLY A 384 23.96 -30.10 24.48
CA GLY A 384 24.77 -29.19 23.67
C GLY A 384 23.99 -28.09 22.93
N TRP A 385 22.72 -27.86 23.28
CA TRP A 385 21.90 -26.81 22.68
C TRP A 385 20.89 -26.23 23.68
N THR A 386 20.56 -24.95 23.47
CA THR A 386 19.50 -24.25 24.21
C THR A 386 18.70 -23.41 23.22
N LEU A 387 17.38 -23.45 23.33
CA LEU A 387 16.43 -22.64 22.57
C LEU A 387 15.65 -21.74 23.53
N GLY A 388 15.54 -20.45 23.19
CA GLY A 388 14.69 -19.49 23.89
C GLY A 388 13.57 -18.97 22.98
N LEU A 389 12.35 -18.92 23.48
CA LEU A 389 11.20 -18.36 22.76
C LEU A 389 10.27 -17.57 23.70
N PRO A 390 10.08 -16.25 23.50
CA PRO A 390 9.08 -15.50 24.25
C PRO A 390 7.67 -16.03 23.93
N TRP A 391 6.87 -16.32 24.96
CA TRP A 391 5.49 -16.80 24.73
C TRP A 391 4.64 -15.76 24.00
N THR A 392 4.94 -14.47 24.17
CA THR A 392 4.30 -13.37 23.45
C THR A 392 4.51 -13.40 21.94
N SER A 393 5.50 -14.15 21.45
CA SER A 393 5.71 -14.36 20.02
C SER A 393 4.82 -15.46 19.45
N VAL A 394 4.25 -16.35 20.29
CA VAL A 394 3.40 -17.45 19.83
C VAL A 394 1.97 -16.94 19.64
N ALA A 395 1.51 -16.90 18.39
CA ALA A 395 0.16 -16.47 18.02
C ALA A 395 -0.84 -17.63 17.97
N ALA A 396 -0.39 -18.85 17.65
CA ALA A 396 -1.25 -20.03 17.56
C ALA A 396 -0.47 -21.34 17.78
N ALA A 397 -1.18 -22.36 18.24
CA ALA A 397 -0.67 -23.71 18.42
C ALA A 397 -1.56 -24.72 17.68
N TYR A 398 -0.92 -25.66 16.97
CA TYR A 398 -1.61 -26.68 16.20
C TYR A 398 -1.05 -28.06 16.48
N ARG A 399 -1.94 -29.01 16.73
CA ARG A 399 -1.65 -30.44 16.70
C ARG A 399 -2.00 -30.97 15.32
N VAL A 400 -1.06 -31.68 14.70
CA VAL A 400 -1.23 -32.32 13.40
C VAL A 400 -1.03 -33.82 13.57
N LEU A 401 -2.04 -34.59 13.19
CA LEU A 401 -2.06 -36.04 13.28
C LEU A 401 -2.01 -36.61 11.86
N ASP A 402 -0.92 -37.30 11.52
CA ASP A 402 -0.74 -37.86 10.18
C ASP A 402 -0.24 -39.30 10.25
N ARG A 403 -1.13 -40.24 9.90
CA ARG A 403 -0.87 -41.69 9.96
C ARG A 403 -0.41 -42.16 11.34
N GLN A 404 0.89 -42.36 11.56
CA GLN A 404 1.50 -42.79 12.82
C GLN A 404 2.34 -41.67 13.48
N ARG A 405 2.22 -40.44 12.98
CA ARG A 405 2.99 -39.29 13.47
C ARG A 405 2.06 -38.27 14.10
N VAL A 406 2.57 -37.60 15.11
CA VAL A 406 1.96 -36.44 15.75
C VAL A 406 2.95 -35.29 15.76
N CYS A 407 2.49 -34.10 15.37
CA CYS A 407 3.32 -32.90 15.37
C CYS A 407 2.66 -31.77 16.14
N ALA A 408 3.43 -31.07 16.97
CA ALA A 408 3.07 -29.80 17.59
C ALA A 408 3.72 -28.67 16.80
N TRP A 409 2.93 -27.69 16.39
CA TRP A 409 3.38 -26.50 15.68
C TRP A 409 3.02 -25.26 16.48
N LEU A 410 4.02 -24.48 16.87
CA LEU A 410 3.85 -23.14 17.44
C LEU A 410 4.17 -22.11 16.36
N GLN A 411 3.19 -21.28 16.02
CA GLN A 411 3.25 -20.32 14.93
C GLN A 411 3.35 -18.88 15.44
N GLY A 412 4.13 -18.07 14.75
CA GLY A 412 4.25 -16.64 14.97
C GLY A 412 3.11 -15.84 14.34
N PRO A 413 3.05 -14.52 14.62
CA PRO A 413 2.03 -13.63 14.08
C PRO A 413 2.09 -13.48 12.55
N ASP A 414 3.28 -13.67 11.95
CA ASP A 414 3.48 -13.61 10.49
C ASP A 414 3.16 -14.95 9.81
N GLY A 415 2.74 -15.96 10.59
CA GLY A 415 2.37 -17.29 10.14
C GLY A 415 3.56 -18.23 9.89
N ASP A 416 4.74 -17.85 10.36
CA ASP A 416 5.96 -18.65 10.36
C ASP A 416 6.04 -19.60 11.56
N THR A 417 6.73 -20.72 11.38
CA THR A 417 6.88 -21.74 12.42
C THR A 417 8.03 -21.38 13.35
N LEU A 418 7.68 -21.04 14.59
CA LEU A 418 8.63 -20.74 15.66
C LEU A 418 9.23 -22.02 16.24
N LEU A 419 8.39 -23.05 16.41
CA LEU A 419 8.78 -24.32 16.99
C LEU A 419 7.92 -25.44 16.39
N ARG A 420 8.57 -26.55 15.98
CA ARG A 420 7.90 -27.78 15.55
C ARG A 420 8.49 -28.98 16.25
N ILE A 421 7.66 -29.75 16.95
CA ILE A 421 8.05 -31.04 17.53
C ILE A 421 7.30 -32.13 16.79
N GLU A 422 8.01 -33.18 16.37
CA GLU A 422 7.45 -34.38 15.74
C GLU A 422 7.70 -35.58 16.65
N GLY A 423 6.68 -36.40 16.86
CA GLY A 423 6.76 -37.66 17.60
C GLY A 423 5.92 -38.75 16.95
N VAL A 424 5.94 -39.93 17.54
CA VAL A 424 5.14 -41.10 17.11
C VAL A 424 3.87 -41.20 17.95
N LEU A 425 2.76 -41.55 17.30
CA LEU A 425 1.45 -41.77 17.94
C LEU A 425 1.38 -43.01 18.84
#